data_AF-A0A6G3ZCK7-F1
#
_entry.id   AF-A0A6G3ZCK7-F1
#
_cell.length_a   1.000
_cell.length_b   1.000
_cell.length_c   1.000
_cell.angle_alpha   90.00
_cell.angle_beta   90.00
_cell.angle_gamma   90.00
#
_symmetry.space_group_name_H-M   'P 1'
#
loop_
_entity.id
_entity.type
_entity.pdbx_description
1 polymer ?
#
loop_
_entity_poly.entity_id
_entity_poly.type
_entity_poly.pdbx_seq_one_letter_code
_entity_poly.pdbx_strand_id
1 'polypeptide(L)'
;LSMYAPRTNNGLERAPTLQEWLSLLVNGNLAGPRDIAPTDPEEFLKGNQGDRFFYGRVAGVAQGSQWTSRIADEPGGFELTIPEPGNAISYVIGTVDHNTFGTEQIQSAPMLVRYPDTAYRAHGNYGVRYQVFLPLYNNTDVSQQITLKLQTPLQDETLLSGLRFYRNPADRIFFRGTVRLRYNGGLGSERSRYIHIVQRQGQEGEPLLQLTLPPGTRRTVDVDFIYPPDATPPQVLTVTTLDNPAYIEANTADPDVAESENATIQMPATEITTVDIPAAEITTHNSGNEPDI
;
A
#
# COMPACT_ATOMS: atom_id res chain seq x y z
N LEU A 1 -15.78 -24.48 -5.32
CA LEU A 1 -16.25 -25.83 -5.68
C LEU A 1 -17.68 -25.97 -5.18
N SER A 2 -18.64 -26.28 -6.04
CA SER A 2 -20.02 -26.56 -5.61
C SER A 2 -20.67 -27.57 -6.55
N MET A 3 -21.42 -28.51 -6.00
CA MET A 3 -22.34 -29.37 -6.73
C MET A 3 -23.71 -28.69 -6.74
N TYR A 4 -24.41 -28.67 -7.87
CA TYR A 4 -25.83 -28.34 -7.85
C TYR A 4 -26.59 -29.42 -7.08
N ALA A 5 -27.58 -29.01 -6.27
CA ALA A 5 -28.39 -29.95 -5.53
C ALA A 5 -29.07 -30.95 -6.49
N PRO A 6 -28.88 -32.27 -6.32
CA PRO A 6 -29.61 -33.27 -7.08
C PRO A 6 -31.11 -33.06 -6.91
N ARG A 7 -31.86 -33.35 -7.97
CA ARG A 7 -33.32 -33.27 -7.93
C ARG A 7 -33.92 -34.66 -7.81
N THR A 8 -35.02 -34.74 -7.08
CA THR A 8 -35.90 -35.90 -7.02
C THR A 8 -36.73 -36.01 -8.30
N ASN A 9 -37.43 -37.12 -8.50
CA ASN A 9 -38.22 -37.35 -9.73
C ASN A 9 -39.36 -36.34 -9.94
N ASN A 10 -39.80 -35.66 -8.87
CA ASN A 10 -40.79 -34.58 -8.94
C ASN A 10 -40.16 -33.18 -9.06
N GLY A 11 -38.83 -33.10 -9.28
CA GLY A 11 -38.11 -31.87 -9.53
C GLY A 11 -37.65 -31.10 -8.29
N LEU A 12 -37.96 -31.58 -7.07
CA LEU A 12 -37.52 -30.93 -5.84
C LEU A 12 -36.04 -31.23 -5.55
N GLU A 13 -35.31 -30.21 -5.10
CA GLU A 13 -33.93 -30.35 -4.66
C GLU A 13 -33.84 -31.24 -3.42
N ARG A 14 -32.77 -32.04 -3.34
CA ARG A 14 -32.44 -32.88 -2.19
C ARG A 14 -30.96 -32.80 -1.88
N ALA A 15 -30.61 -33.19 -0.65
CA ALA A 15 -29.20 -33.39 -0.30
C ALA A 15 -28.57 -34.49 -1.20
N PRO A 16 -27.32 -34.31 -1.65
CA PRO A 16 -26.58 -35.38 -2.31
C PRO A 16 -26.32 -36.53 -1.33
N THR A 17 -26.38 -37.75 -1.84
CA THR A 17 -25.98 -38.95 -1.11
C THR A 17 -24.45 -39.01 -0.97
N LEU A 18 -23.95 -39.79 -0.01
CA LEU A 18 -22.51 -40.02 0.13
C LEU A 18 -21.88 -40.56 -1.17
N GLN A 19 -22.60 -41.43 -1.89
CA GLN A 19 -22.11 -41.99 -3.16
C GLN A 19 -21.99 -40.92 -4.25
N GLU A 20 -22.91 -39.96 -4.30
CA GLU A 20 -22.83 -38.84 -5.24
C GLU A 20 -21.65 -37.92 -4.90
N TRP A 21 -21.41 -37.66 -3.61
CA TRP A 21 -20.23 -36.93 -3.16
C TRP A 21 -18.92 -37.63 -3.52
N LEU A 22 -18.84 -38.95 -3.31
CA LEU A 22 -17.68 -39.76 -3.68
C LEU A 22 -17.46 -39.77 -5.19
N SER A 23 -18.53 -39.97 -5.98
CA SER A 23 -18.44 -39.92 -7.43
C SER A 23 -18.01 -38.54 -7.92
N LEU A 24 -18.48 -37.47 -7.30
CA LEU A 24 -18.07 -36.11 -7.60
C LEU A 24 -16.58 -35.89 -7.28
N LEU A 25 -16.10 -36.35 -6.12
CA LEU A 25 -14.70 -36.22 -5.72
C LEU A 25 -13.75 -37.00 -6.65
N VAL A 26 -14.13 -38.22 -7.03
CA VAL A 26 -13.27 -39.13 -7.80
C VAL A 26 -13.35 -38.87 -9.30
N ASN A 27 -14.54 -38.64 -9.83
CA ASN A 27 -14.79 -38.55 -11.27
C ASN A 27 -15.17 -37.14 -11.73
N GLY A 28 -15.47 -36.24 -10.80
CA GLY A 28 -15.89 -34.88 -11.13
C GLY A 28 -14.73 -34.05 -11.66
N ASN A 29 -14.98 -33.35 -12.76
CA ASN A 29 -14.02 -32.38 -13.30
C ASN A 29 -14.24 -31.01 -12.64
N LEU A 30 -13.75 -30.86 -11.40
CA LEU A 30 -14.14 -29.74 -10.52
C LEU A 30 -13.12 -28.61 -10.39
N ALA A 31 -11.87 -28.87 -10.75
CA ALA A 31 -10.75 -27.95 -10.56
C ALA A 31 -10.03 -27.67 -11.89
N GLY A 32 -10.80 -27.55 -12.97
CA GLY A 32 -10.33 -27.35 -14.33
C GLY A 32 -11.02 -26.16 -15.03
N PRO A 33 -10.37 -25.55 -16.04
CA PRO A 33 -8.98 -25.77 -16.41
C PRO A 33 -8.03 -25.28 -15.30
N ARG A 34 -6.82 -25.85 -15.24
CA ARG A 34 -5.76 -25.29 -14.39
C ARG A 34 -5.50 -23.85 -14.82
N ASP A 35 -5.03 -23.04 -13.86
CA ASP A 35 -4.62 -21.68 -14.15
C ASP A 35 -3.43 -21.65 -15.10
N ILE A 36 -3.15 -20.48 -15.67
CA ILE A 36 -1.98 -20.27 -16.52
C ILE A 36 -0.72 -20.52 -15.67
N ALA A 37 0.19 -21.36 -16.17
CA ALA A 37 1.45 -21.63 -15.51
C ALA A 37 2.26 -20.33 -15.37
N PRO A 38 2.95 -20.13 -14.24
CA PRO A 38 3.78 -18.95 -14.05
C PRO A 38 4.95 -18.94 -15.03
N THR A 39 5.33 -17.73 -15.43
CA THR A 39 6.58 -17.48 -16.14
C THR A 39 7.75 -17.69 -15.18
N ASP A 40 8.78 -18.42 -15.62
CA ASP A 40 10.03 -18.51 -14.88
C ASP A 40 10.76 -17.14 -14.94
N PRO A 41 11.06 -16.49 -13.79
CA PRO A 41 11.72 -15.20 -13.77
C PRO A 41 13.10 -15.19 -14.45
N GLU A 42 13.89 -16.26 -14.31
CA GLU A 42 15.23 -16.34 -14.89
C GLU A 42 15.20 -16.56 -16.39
N GLU A 43 14.23 -17.36 -16.88
CA GLU A 43 14.03 -17.53 -18.32
C GLU A 43 13.49 -16.25 -18.95
N PHE A 44 12.58 -15.54 -18.26
CA PHE A 44 12.03 -14.29 -18.75
C PHE A 44 13.11 -13.23 -18.98
N LEU A 45 14.07 -13.10 -18.06
CA LEU A 45 15.20 -12.18 -18.20
C LEU A 45 16.12 -12.48 -19.40
N LYS A 46 16.17 -13.74 -19.84
CA LYS A 46 16.97 -14.18 -21.00
C LYS A 46 16.20 -14.06 -22.33
N GLY A 47 14.88 -13.94 -22.26
CA GLY A 47 13.98 -13.87 -23.41
C GLY A 47 13.71 -12.44 -23.90
N ASN A 48 12.77 -12.32 -24.82
CA ASN A 48 12.29 -11.03 -25.28
C ASN A 48 11.42 -10.38 -24.18
N GLN A 49 11.89 -9.25 -23.64
CA GLN A 49 11.18 -8.47 -22.59
C GLN A 49 9.82 -7.88 -23.04
N GLY A 50 9.37 -8.14 -24.27
CA GLY A 50 8.05 -7.78 -24.77
C GLY A 50 6.96 -8.82 -24.46
N ASP A 51 7.34 -10.00 -23.97
CA ASP A 51 6.40 -11.05 -23.61
C ASP A 51 5.68 -10.74 -22.30
N ARG A 52 4.46 -11.25 -22.14
CA ARG A 52 3.69 -11.03 -20.91
C ARG A 52 4.24 -11.90 -19.78
N PHE A 53 4.55 -11.28 -18.65
CA PHE A 53 4.92 -11.98 -17.42
C PHE A 53 3.68 -12.50 -16.67
N PHE A 54 3.67 -13.79 -16.33
CA PHE A 54 2.62 -14.42 -15.52
C PHE A 54 3.17 -14.79 -14.14
N TYR A 55 2.70 -14.12 -13.08
CA TYR A 55 3.14 -14.42 -11.71
C TYR A 55 2.66 -15.78 -11.19
N GLY A 56 1.51 -16.26 -11.65
CA GLY A 56 0.83 -17.45 -11.14
C GLY A 56 0.24 -17.27 -9.73
N ARG A 57 -0.51 -18.28 -9.28
CA ARG A 57 -1.00 -18.33 -7.88
C ARG A 57 0.09 -18.85 -6.96
N VAL A 58 0.19 -18.32 -5.75
CA VAL A 58 1.15 -18.80 -4.74
C VAL A 58 0.58 -20.04 -4.05
N ALA A 59 1.31 -21.16 -4.10
CA ALA A 59 0.98 -22.35 -3.33
C ALA A 59 2.27 -23.05 -2.86
N GLY A 60 2.55 -22.98 -1.56
CA GLY A 60 3.78 -23.51 -0.98
C GLY A 60 4.12 -22.87 0.35
N VAL A 61 5.39 -22.94 0.74
CA VAL A 61 5.91 -22.34 1.97
C VAL A 61 6.90 -21.25 1.61
N ALA A 62 6.56 -20.00 1.95
CA ALA A 62 7.45 -18.86 1.78
C ALA A 62 8.49 -18.80 2.92
N GLN A 63 9.67 -18.26 2.61
CA GLN A 63 10.71 -18.03 3.60
C GLN A 63 10.44 -16.75 4.41
N GLY A 64 10.41 -16.87 5.73
CA GLY A 64 10.30 -15.73 6.65
C GLY A 64 8.87 -15.21 6.85
N SER A 65 8.70 -14.34 7.84
CA SER A 65 7.40 -13.75 8.22
C SER A 65 7.51 -12.25 8.56
N GLN A 66 8.70 -11.68 8.39
CA GLN A 66 8.98 -10.28 8.69
C GLN A 66 9.98 -9.69 7.72
N TRP A 67 9.80 -8.41 7.43
CA TRP A 67 10.70 -7.57 6.68
C TRP A 67 11.09 -6.38 7.56
N THR A 68 12.33 -6.34 8.02
CA THR A 68 12.85 -5.23 8.83
C THR A 68 13.89 -4.47 8.04
N SER A 69 13.69 -3.17 7.86
CA SER A 69 14.59 -2.32 7.06
C SER A 69 14.84 -0.99 7.75
N ARG A 70 16.05 -0.45 7.57
CA ARG A 70 16.37 0.95 7.84
C ARG A 70 16.70 1.60 6.52
N ILE A 71 15.94 2.63 6.16
CA ILE A 71 16.22 3.42 4.98
C ILE A 71 17.35 4.39 5.34
N ALA A 72 18.36 4.50 4.47
CA ALA A 72 19.48 5.39 4.64
C ALA A 72 19.97 5.90 3.28
N ASP A 73 20.74 6.98 3.28
CA ASP A 73 21.33 7.58 2.07
C ASP A 73 22.29 6.62 1.37
N GLU A 74 22.99 5.80 2.16
CA GLU A 74 23.97 4.83 1.68
C GLU A 74 23.74 3.44 2.30
N PRO A 75 24.15 2.35 1.62
CA PRO A 75 24.09 1.00 2.19
C PRO A 75 24.81 0.92 3.54
N GLY A 76 24.09 0.47 4.58
CA GLY A 76 24.63 0.36 5.95
C GLY A 76 24.65 1.68 6.74
N GLY A 77 24.17 2.78 6.14
CA GLY A 77 24.06 4.08 6.80
C GLY A 77 23.05 4.11 7.96
N PHE A 78 23.09 5.22 8.70
CA PHE A 78 22.26 5.43 9.89
C PHE A 78 21.32 6.63 9.79
N GLU A 79 21.34 7.33 8.66
CA GLU A 79 20.54 8.52 8.40
C GLU A 79 20.00 8.53 6.97
N LEU A 80 18.84 9.18 6.84
CA LEU A 80 18.17 9.45 5.57
C LEU A 80 17.99 10.96 5.48
N THR A 81 18.80 11.61 4.66
CA THR A 81 18.70 13.05 4.42
C THR A 81 17.37 13.35 3.74
N ILE A 82 16.60 14.28 4.31
CA ILE A 82 15.33 14.71 3.70
C ILE A 82 15.63 15.39 2.36
N PRO A 83 14.76 15.22 1.33
CA PRO A 83 14.97 15.87 0.05
C PRO A 83 14.89 17.40 0.19
N GLU A 84 15.40 18.11 -0.81
CA GLU A 84 15.20 19.55 -0.94
C GLU A 84 13.70 19.93 -0.88
N PRO A 85 13.35 21.14 -0.43
CA PRO A 85 11.96 21.62 -0.45
C PRO A 85 11.30 21.43 -1.82
N GLY A 86 10.06 20.95 -1.82
CA GLY A 86 9.28 20.64 -3.02
C GLY A 86 9.59 19.27 -3.63
N ASN A 87 10.65 18.60 -3.19
CA ASN A 87 11.04 17.28 -3.69
C ASN A 87 10.61 16.13 -2.75
N ALA A 88 10.67 14.93 -3.29
CA ALA A 88 10.30 13.71 -2.59
C ALA A 88 11.30 12.57 -2.86
N ILE A 89 11.42 11.68 -1.87
CA ILE A 89 12.09 10.38 -2.01
C ILE A 89 11.07 9.28 -1.71
N SER A 90 11.14 8.18 -2.46
CA SER A 90 10.21 7.06 -2.33
C SER A 90 10.97 5.75 -2.12
N TYR A 91 10.55 4.96 -1.15
CA TYR A 91 11.05 3.63 -0.89
C TYR A 91 10.01 2.58 -1.25
N VAL A 92 10.40 1.61 -2.04
CA VAL A 92 9.49 0.58 -2.53
C VAL A 92 9.15 -0.45 -1.45
N ILE A 93 7.91 -0.92 -1.46
CA ILE A 93 7.38 -1.92 -0.52
C ILE A 93 6.68 -3.03 -1.31
N GLY A 94 7.11 -4.27 -1.08
CA GLY A 94 6.50 -5.46 -1.67
C GLY A 94 6.69 -5.56 -3.18
N THR A 95 7.82 -5.09 -3.73
CA THR A 95 8.11 -5.25 -5.16
C THR A 95 8.16 -6.71 -5.58
N VAL A 96 7.74 -6.94 -6.82
CA VAL A 96 7.62 -8.25 -7.46
C VAL A 96 8.44 -8.27 -8.74
N ASP A 97 8.71 -9.45 -9.29
CA ASP A 97 9.37 -9.59 -10.58
C ASP A 97 8.58 -8.78 -11.63
N HIS A 98 9.21 -7.86 -12.37
CA HIS A 98 8.50 -7.00 -13.34
C HIS A 98 7.54 -5.94 -12.77
N ASN A 99 7.70 -5.56 -11.50
CA ASN A 99 7.18 -4.31 -10.92
C ASN A 99 8.09 -3.85 -9.77
N THR A 100 9.27 -3.36 -10.14
CA THR A 100 10.34 -2.88 -9.25
C THR A 100 10.37 -1.35 -9.13
N PHE A 101 9.59 -0.63 -9.93
CA PHE A 101 9.65 0.83 -10.05
C PHE A 101 11.06 1.34 -10.40
N GLY A 102 11.77 0.61 -11.26
CA GLY A 102 13.12 0.95 -11.69
C GLY A 102 14.21 0.73 -10.62
N THR A 103 13.86 0.20 -9.44
CA THR A 103 14.84 -0.06 -8.37
C THR A 103 15.56 -1.39 -8.52
N GLU A 104 15.08 -2.27 -9.40
CA GLU A 104 15.53 -3.66 -9.57
C GLU A 104 15.39 -4.53 -8.31
N GLN A 105 14.87 -3.98 -7.21
CA GLN A 105 14.66 -4.71 -5.97
C GLN A 105 13.47 -5.65 -6.13
N ILE A 106 13.65 -6.91 -5.73
CA ILE A 106 12.57 -7.88 -5.60
C ILE A 106 12.38 -8.16 -4.11
N GLN A 107 11.25 -7.72 -3.56
CA GLN A 107 10.91 -7.94 -2.14
C GLN A 107 9.94 -9.11 -1.92
N SER A 108 9.59 -9.84 -2.98
CA SER A 108 8.84 -11.10 -2.89
C SER A 108 9.66 -12.19 -2.20
N ALA A 109 9.11 -12.82 -1.16
CA ALA A 109 9.86 -13.83 -0.41
C ALA A 109 10.15 -15.10 -1.27
N PRO A 110 11.35 -15.70 -1.14
CA PRO A 110 11.64 -16.99 -1.76
C PRO A 110 10.68 -18.10 -1.30
N MET A 111 10.39 -19.06 -2.17
CA MET A 111 9.63 -20.26 -1.82
C MET A 111 10.59 -21.37 -1.40
N LEU A 112 10.42 -21.92 -0.19
CA LEU A 112 11.18 -23.09 0.30
C LEU A 112 10.69 -24.39 -0.35
N VAL A 113 9.38 -24.45 -0.59
CA VAL A 113 8.72 -25.49 -1.38
C VAL A 113 7.54 -24.86 -2.10
N ARG A 114 7.28 -25.28 -3.33
CA ARG A 114 6.13 -24.86 -4.13
C ARG A 114 5.64 -26.00 -5.01
N TYR A 115 4.41 -25.92 -5.48
CA TYR A 115 3.97 -26.79 -6.57
C TYR A 115 4.61 -26.33 -7.89
N PRO A 116 5.04 -27.24 -8.79
CA PRO A 116 5.79 -26.88 -10.00
C PRO A 116 5.08 -25.87 -10.92
N ASP A 117 3.75 -25.86 -10.96
CA ASP A 117 2.91 -24.99 -11.78
C ASP A 117 2.37 -23.75 -11.04
N THR A 118 3.02 -23.36 -9.94
CA THR A 118 2.61 -22.23 -9.07
C THR A 118 3.75 -21.25 -8.87
N ALA A 119 3.43 -20.03 -8.45
CA ALA A 119 4.33 -18.87 -8.43
C ALA A 119 5.74 -19.19 -7.91
N TYR A 120 6.75 -18.61 -8.56
CA TYR A 120 8.16 -18.80 -8.19
C TYR A 120 8.53 -18.08 -6.88
N ARG A 121 7.84 -17.00 -6.53
CA ARG A 121 8.01 -16.28 -5.25
C ARG A 121 6.66 -16.00 -4.60
N ALA A 122 6.68 -15.62 -3.32
CA ALA A 122 5.51 -15.20 -2.58
C ALA A 122 5.14 -13.75 -2.90
N HIS A 123 4.72 -13.46 -4.13
CA HIS A 123 4.53 -12.08 -4.61
C HIS A 123 3.56 -11.24 -3.78
N GLY A 124 2.57 -11.86 -3.13
CA GLY A 124 1.62 -11.16 -2.26
C GLY A 124 2.17 -10.82 -0.87
N ASN A 125 3.21 -11.52 -0.36
CA ASN A 125 3.72 -11.38 1.03
C ASN A 125 2.62 -11.23 2.11
N TYR A 126 1.44 -11.81 1.89
CA TYR A 126 0.29 -11.62 2.78
C TYR A 126 0.59 -12.14 4.18
N GLY A 127 0.31 -11.32 5.20
CA GLY A 127 0.61 -11.66 6.59
C GLY A 127 2.06 -11.42 7.02
N VAL A 128 2.96 -11.02 6.11
CA VAL A 128 4.32 -10.62 6.47
C VAL A 128 4.28 -9.28 7.21
N ARG A 129 4.99 -9.18 8.33
CA ARG A 129 5.16 -7.92 9.06
C ARG A 129 6.25 -7.06 8.43
N TYR A 130 5.91 -5.87 7.99
CA TYR A 130 6.88 -4.86 7.58
C TYR A 130 7.17 -3.93 8.74
N GLN A 131 8.45 -3.73 9.06
CA GLN A 131 8.93 -2.73 10.01
C GLN A 131 10.04 -1.91 9.34
N VAL A 132 9.75 -0.65 9.04
CA VAL A 132 10.62 0.24 8.28
C VAL A 132 10.99 1.44 9.13
N PHE A 133 12.29 1.61 9.38
CA PHE A 133 12.84 2.75 10.11
C PHE A 133 13.31 3.82 9.13
N LEU A 134 12.83 5.04 9.34
CA LEU A 134 13.22 6.25 8.61
C LEU A 134 13.96 7.20 9.55
N PRO A 135 15.29 7.12 9.66
CA PRO A 135 16.11 8.02 10.44
C PRO A 135 16.29 9.37 9.72
N LEU A 136 15.20 10.15 9.62
CA LEU A 136 15.16 11.42 8.89
C LEU A 136 16.16 12.43 9.46
N TYR A 137 16.98 13.01 8.58
CA TYR A 137 17.97 14.03 8.91
C TYR A 137 17.69 15.31 8.12
N ASN A 138 17.52 16.42 8.83
CA ASN A 138 17.51 17.74 8.22
C ASN A 138 18.94 18.29 8.21
N ASN A 139 19.61 18.24 7.06
CA ASN A 139 20.96 18.75 6.86
C ASN A 139 21.03 20.27 6.60
N THR A 140 19.89 20.97 6.58
CA THR A 140 19.81 22.41 6.35
C THR A 140 19.95 23.22 7.65
N ASP A 141 20.20 24.52 7.50
CA ASP A 141 20.29 25.51 8.58
C ASP A 141 18.92 26.10 8.97
N VAL A 142 17.84 25.67 8.31
CA VAL A 142 16.46 26.10 8.55
C VAL A 142 15.57 24.95 9.02
N SER A 143 14.44 25.28 9.66
CA SER A 143 13.43 24.26 9.96
C SER A 143 12.72 23.82 8.69
N GLN A 144 12.64 22.52 8.48
CA GLN A 144 11.93 21.92 7.34
C GLN A 144 10.68 21.19 7.80
N GLN A 145 9.63 21.20 6.99
CA GLN A 145 8.43 20.42 7.24
C GLN A 145 8.34 19.28 6.24
N ILE A 146 8.15 18.06 6.72
CA ILE A 146 8.01 16.87 5.86
C ILE A 146 6.63 16.25 6.01
N THR A 147 6.22 15.52 4.98
CA THR A 147 5.10 14.59 5.04
C THR A 147 5.56 13.18 4.70
N LEU A 148 4.92 12.20 5.33
CA LEU A 148 5.10 10.77 5.08
C LEU A 148 3.80 10.19 4.53
N LYS A 149 3.88 9.53 3.38
CA LYS A 149 2.73 8.89 2.70
C LYS A 149 3.05 7.42 2.42
N LEU A 150 2.07 6.54 2.57
CA LEU A 150 2.07 5.23 1.92
C LEU A 150 1.21 5.37 0.66
N GLN A 151 1.68 4.90 -0.49
CA GLN A 151 1.03 5.15 -1.78
C GLN A 151 0.95 3.89 -2.65
N THR A 152 -0.02 3.87 -3.57
CA THR A 152 -0.27 2.79 -4.54
C THR A 152 -0.16 3.32 -5.98
N PRO A 153 1.05 3.66 -6.44
CA PRO A 153 1.26 4.20 -7.79
C PRO A 153 0.97 3.14 -8.86
N LEU A 154 0.84 3.60 -10.11
CA LEU A 154 0.70 2.73 -11.27
C LEU A 154 1.98 1.94 -11.50
N GLN A 155 1.81 0.63 -11.66
CA GLN A 155 2.83 -0.31 -12.10
C GLN A 155 3.34 0.08 -13.49
N ASP A 156 4.60 0.54 -13.57
CA ASP A 156 5.22 1.02 -14.80
C ASP A 156 6.76 0.86 -14.73
N GLU A 157 7.28 -0.24 -15.25
CA GLU A 157 8.72 -0.50 -15.30
C GLU A 157 9.49 0.41 -16.27
N THR A 158 8.81 1.15 -17.14
CA THR A 158 9.47 2.08 -18.08
C THR A 158 9.79 3.43 -17.44
N LEU A 159 9.17 3.73 -16.30
CA LEU A 159 9.39 4.97 -15.57
C LEU A 159 10.59 4.82 -14.63
N LEU A 160 11.74 5.30 -15.07
CA LEU A 160 12.99 5.22 -14.29
C LEU A 160 13.09 6.25 -13.16
N SER A 161 12.26 7.32 -13.20
CA SER A 161 12.26 8.35 -12.16
C SER A 161 10.86 8.92 -11.98
N GLY A 162 10.36 8.83 -10.75
CA GLY A 162 9.05 9.33 -10.34
C GLY A 162 7.99 8.24 -10.19
N LEU A 163 6.78 8.67 -9.84
CA LEU A 163 5.62 7.82 -9.61
C LEU A 163 4.45 8.34 -10.45
N ARG A 164 3.63 7.43 -11.00
CA ARG A 164 2.42 7.78 -11.75
C ARG A 164 1.17 7.42 -10.97
N PHE A 165 0.18 8.27 -11.05
CA PHE A 165 -1.12 8.10 -10.41
C PHE A 165 -2.24 8.39 -11.42
N TYR A 166 -3.40 7.79 -11.21
CA TYR A 166 -4.58 8.20 -11.96
C TYR A 166 -5.11 9.51 -11.40
N ARG A 167 -5.58 10.40 -12.28
CA ARG A 167 -6.36 11.58 -11.87
C ARG A 167 -7.66 11.16 -11.16
N ASN A 168 -8.33 10.14 -11.71
CA ASN A 168 -9.50 9.50 -11.12
C ASN A 168 -9.17 8.01 -10.87
N PRO A 169 -8.93 7.60 -9.62
CA PRO A 169 -8.56 6.22 -9.30
C PRO A 169 -9.64 5.21 -9.72
N ALA A 170 -9.20 4.04 -10.22
CA ALA A 170 -10.10 2.96 -10.58
C ALA A 170 -10.84 2.43 -9.35
N ASP A 171 -12.04 1.88 -9.51
CA ASP A 171 -12.78 1.25 -8.40
C ASP A 171 -12.25 -0.16 -8.13
N ARG A 172 -10.98 -0.23 -7.71
CA ARG A 172 -10.28 -1.46 -7.35
C ARG A 172 -9.36 -1.17 -6.19
N ILE A 173 -9.58 -1.88 -5.08
CA ILE A 173 -8.75 -1.75 -3.88
C ILE A 173 -7.37 -2.36 -4.15
N PHE A 174 -6.33 -1.61 -3.79
CA PHE A 174 -4.92 -2.02 -3.91
C PHE A 174 -4.23 -2.14 -2.56
N PHE A 175 -4.74 -1.44 -1.53
CA PHE A 175 -4.27 -1.60 -0.17
C PHE A 175 -5.41 -1.34 0.80
N ARG A 176 -5.60 -2.23 1.77
CA ARG A 176 -6.53 -2.04 2.87
C ARG A 176 -5.95 -2.60 4.15
N GLY A 177 -5.41 -1.75 5.00
CA GLY A 177 -4.65 -2.20 6.15
C GLY A 177 -4.45 -1.14 7.21
N THR A 178 -4.08 -1.60 8.40
CA THR A 178 -3.74 -0.71 9.51
C THR A 178 -2.23 -0.54 9.56
N VAL A 179 -1.78 0.72 9.53
CA VAL A 179 -0.38 1.11 9.67
C VAL A 179 -0.18 1.75 11.02
N ARG A 180 0.84 1.29 11.75
CA ARG A 180 1.32 1.93 12.98
C ARG A 180 2.51 2.82 12.65
N LEU A 181 2.46 4.04 13.18
CA LEU A 181 3.58 4.96 13.20
C LEU A 181 4.07 5.14 14.63
N ARG A 182 5.39 5.11 14.83
CA ARG A 182 6.05 5.47 16.09
C ARG A 182 7.13 6.51 15.81
N TYR A 183 7.16 7.58 16.58
CA TYR A 183 8.12 8.67 16.39
C TYR A 183 8.25 9.51 17.66
N ASN A 184 9.40 10.17 17.82
CA ASN A 184 9.61 11.10 18.93
C ASN A 184 9.02 12.48 18.59
N GLY A 185 8.11 12.98 19.44
CA GLY A 185 7.57 14.32 19.33
C GLY A 185 8.56 15.42 19.75
N GLY A 186 8.21 16.69 19.53
CA GLY A 186 9.07 17.85 19.83
C GLY A 186 9.49 18.04 21.29
N LEU A 187 8.97 17.24 22.23
CA LEU A 187 9.33 17.22 23.66
C LEU A 187 10.03 15.92 24.10
N GLY A 188 10.50 15.09 23.17
CA GLY A 188 11.18 13.82 23.47
C GLY A 188 10.25 12.66 23.87
N SER A 189 8.95 12.92 24.01
CA SER A 189 7.94 11.88 24.23
C SER A 189 7.74 11.04 22.96
N GLU A 190 7.86 9.73 23.09
CA GLU A 190 7.46 8.78 22.05
C GLU A 190 5.94 8.89 21.81
N ARG A 191 5.55 9.01 20.54
CA ARG A 191 4.16 9.00 20.10
C ARG A 191 3.93 7.76 19.26
N SER A 192 2.77 7.14 19.45
CA SER A 192 2.28 6.06 18.58
C SER A 192 0.91 6.40 18.03
N ARG A 193 0.70 6.12 16.75
CA ARG A 193 -0.57 6.30 16.06
C ARG A 193 -0.86 5.10 15.19
N TYR A 194 -2.13 4.69 15.14
CA TYR A 194 -2.64 3.67 14.23
C TYR A 194 -3.55 4.34 13.21
N ILE A 195 -3.38 4.01 11.93
CA ILE A 195 -4.14 4.59 10.82
C ILE A 195 -4.63 3.44 9.96
N HIS A 196 -5.94 3.33 9.79
CA HIS A 196 -6.51 2.41 8.81
C HIS A 196 -6.55 3.10 7.44
N ILE A 197 -5.90 2.49 6.46
CA ILE A 197 -5.74 3.02 5.10
C ILE A 197 -6.57 2.14 4.18
N VAL A 198 -7.34 2.78 3.29
CA VAL A 198 -7.98 2.14 2.14
C VAL A 198 -7.59 2.92 0.90
N GLN A 199 -6.86 2.27 -0.01
CA GLN A 199 -6.37 2.87 -1.24
C GLN A 199 -6.77 2.06 -2.46
N ARG A 200 -7.13 2.78 -3.51
CA ARG A 200 -7.48 2.24 -4.82
C ARG A 200 -6.26 2.23 -5.75
N GLN A 201 -6.35 1.44 -6.83
CA GLN A 201 -5.32 1.40 -7.86
C GLN A 201 -4.99 2.80 -8.38
N GLY A 202 -3.71 3.17 -8.37
CA GLY A 202 -3.25 4.46 -8.88
C GLY A 202 -3.71 5.66 -8.05
N GLN A 203 -4.22 5.45 -6.84
CA GLN A 203 -4.57 6.54 -5.92
C GLN A 203 -3.31 7.10 -5.26
N GLU A 204 -3.18 8.43 -5.25
CA GLU A 204 -2.18 9.10 -4.43
C GLU A 204 -2.58 9.00 -2.94
N GLY A 205 -1.64 8.64 -2.09
CA GLY A 205 -1.91 8.49 -0.66
C GLY A 205 -2.03 9.82 0.08
N GLU A 206 -2.92 9.85 1.06
CA GLU A 206 -3.03 10.96 2.02
C GLU A 206 -1.83 10.96 2.99
N PRO A 207 -1.41 12.14 3.49
CA PRO A 207 -0.39 12.24 4.52
C PRO A 207 -0.75 11.45 5.78
N LEU A 208 0.10 10.48 6.14
CA LEU A 208 -0.03 9.70 7.38
C LEU A 208 0.54 10.46 8.58
N LEU A 209 1.58 11.25 8.32
CA LEU A 209 2.31 12.02 9.31
C LEU A 209 2.90 13.28 8.67
N GLN A 210 2.86 14.38 9.42
CA GLN A 210 3.57 15.62 9.11
C GLN A 210 4.48 15.95 10.29
N LEU A 211 5.75 16.25 10.02
CA LEU A 211 6.74 16.56 11.05
C LEU A 211 7.51 17.81 10.68
N THR A 212 7.72 18.70 11.64
CA THR A 212 8.72 19.77 11.54
C THR A 212 10.03 19.30 12.13
N LEU A 213 11.10 19.36 11.34
CA LEU A 213 12.48 19.02 11.69
C LEU A 213 13.29 20.32 11.82
N PRO A 214 13.70 20.72 13.03
CA PRO A 214 14.60 21.86 13.19
C PRO A 214 15.96 21.67 12.47
N PRO A 215 16.73 22.74 12.26
CA PRO A 215 18.04 22.70 11.61
C PRO A 215 18.97 21.66 12.25
N GLY A 216 19.67 20.86 11.42
CA GLY A 216 20.65 19.88 11.87
C GLY A 216 20.10 18.73 12.73
N THR A 217 18.77 18.60 12.87
CA THR A 217 18.17 17.58 13.75
C THR A 217 17.92 16.26 13.04
N ARG A 218 17.93 15.18 13.83
CA ARG A 218 17.55 13.84 13.40
C ARG A 218 16.28 13.40 14.11
N ARG A 219 15.36 12.76 13.39
CA ARG A 219 14.19 12.10 13.97
C ARG A 219 13.91 10.79 13.25
N THR A 220 13.77 9.73 14.03
CA THR A 220 13.38 8.43 13.50
C THR A 220 11.87 8.27 13.51
N VAL A 221 11.32 7.84 12.38
CA VAL A 221 9.94 7.34 12.25
C VAL A 221 10.01 5.83 12.02
N ASP A 222 9.31 5.06 12.83
CA ASP A 222 9.11 3.61 12.68
C ASP A 222 7.71 3.37 12.11
N VAL A 223 7.67 2.76 10.92
CA VAL A 223 6.46 2.40 10.18
C VAL A 223 6.29 0.89 10.26
N ASP A 224 5.21 0.43 10.86
CA ASP A 224 4.98 -0.98 11.15
C ASP A 224 3.57 -1.41 10.72
N PHE A 225 3.47 -2.48 9.95
CA PHE A 225 2.19 -3.03 9.54
C PHE A 225 2.32 -4.50 9.12
N ILE A 226 1.18 -5.19 9.14
CA ILE A 226 1.04 -6.51 8.51
C ILE A 226 0.57 -6.29 7.09
N TYR A 227 1.27 -6.85 6.10
CA TYR A 227 0.92 -6.70 4.69
C TYR A 227 -0.46 -7.34 4.43
N PRO A 228 -1.48 -6.55 4.00
CA PRO A 228 -2.86 -7.04 3.99
C PRO A 228 -3.12 -8.15 2.98
N PRO A 229 -3.98 -9.13 3.30
CA PRO A 229 -4.30 -10.23 2.39
C PRO A 229 -5.08 -9.82 1.13
N ASP A 230 -5.65 -8.63 1.10
CA ASP A 230 -6.37 -8.05 -0.05
C ASP A 230 -5.57 -6.94 -0.75
N ALA A 231 -4.28 -6.77 -0.42
CA ALA A 231 -3.40 -5.84 -1.10
C ALA A 231 -2.96 -6.38 -2.47
N THR A 232 -2.75 -5.47 -3.42
CA THR A 232 -2.07 -5.74 -4.69
C THR A 232 -0.74 -5.00 -4.67
N PRO A 233 0.41 -5.70 -4.61
CA PRO A 233 1.72 -5.07 -4.62
C PRO A 233 2.03 -4.42 -5.98
N PRO A 234 3.04 -3.56 -6.06
CA PRO A 234 3.79 -2.94 -4.95
C PRO A 234 3.15 -1.66 -4.41
N GLN A 235 3.59 -1.26 -3.21
CA GLN A 235 3.35 0.07 -2.63
C GLN A 235 4.67 0.84 -2.54
N VAL A 236 4.59 2.12 -2.22
CA VAL A 236 5.76 2.96 -1.93
C VAL A 236 5.52 3.78 -0.67
N LEU A 237 6.57 3.98 0.11
CA LEU A 237 6.61 4.88 1.25
C LEU A 237 7.38 6.13 0.84
N THR A 238 6.73 7.28 0.87
CA THR A 238 7.26 8.53 0.33
C THR A 238 7.44 9.56 1.42
N VAL A 239 8.63 10.17 1.45
CA VAL A 239 8.93 11.36 2.25
C VAL A 239 8.99 12.54 1.31
N THR A 240 8.19 13.57 1.56
CA THR A 240 8.21 14.84 0.81
C THR A 240 8.57 15.96 1.75
N THR A 241 9.54 16.79 1.38
CA THR A 241 9.81 18.05 2.06
C THR A 241 8.90 19.11 1.46
N LEU A 242 8.05 19.71 2.28
CA LEU A 242 7.09 20.72 1.84
C LEU A 242 7.82 22.02 1.52
N ASP A 243 7.31 22.74 0.54
CA ASP A 243 7.76 24.11 0.27
C ASP A 243 7.52 24.96 1.51
N ASN A 244 8.59 25.56 2.03
CA ASN A 244 8.48 26.55 3.08
C ASN A 244 8.11 27.88 2.41
N PRO A 245 7.04 28.60 2.81
CA PRO A 245 6.69 29.89 2.20
C PRO A 245 7.83 30.91 2.25
N ALA A 246 8.76 30.81 3.21
CA ALA A 246 9.97 31.64 3.26
C ALA A 246 10.99 31.35 2.13
N TYR A 247 10.93 30.17 1.50
CA TYR A 247 11.78 29.78 0.38
C TYR A 247 11.17 30.07 -0.99
N ILE A 248 9.85 30.22 -1.08
CA ILE A 248 9.20 30.61 -2.33
C ILE A 248 9.59 32.05 -2.70
N GLU A 249 9.69 32.96 -1.73
CA GLU A 249 10.14 34.35 -1.99
C GLU A 249 11.62 34.46 -2.39
N ALA A 250 12.47 33.50 -2.02
CA ALA A 250 13.89 33.51 -2.37
C ALA A 250 14.19 32.93 -3.77
N ASN A 251 13.26 32.14 -4.34
CA ASN A 251 13.40 31.53 -5.67
C ASN A 251 12.46 32.14 -6.73
N THR A 252 11.67 33.16 -6.37
CA THR A 252 10.91 33.98 -7.33
C THR A 252 11.37 35.44 -7.30
N ALA A 253 12.62 35.67 -7.68
CA ALA A 253 13.06 36.94 -8.26
C ALA A 253 13.71 36.56 -9.60
N ASP A 254 12.99 36.61 -10.72
CA ASP A 254 12.84 37.85 -11.48
C ASP A 254 11.59 37.76 -12.40
N PRO A 255 10.66 38.73 -12.32
CA PRO A 255 10.09 39.25 -13.55
C PRO A 255 9.99 40.77 -13.48
N ASP A 256 11.11 41.47 -13.60
CA ASP A 256 11.10 42.84 -14.08
C ASP A 256 10.85 42.85 -15.61
N VAL A 257 9.65 42.41 -16.02
CA VAL A 257 9.03 42.78 -17.31
C VAL A 257 7.50 42.86 -17.14
N ALA A 258 7.05 44.11 -17.00
CA ALA A 258 5.79 44.69 -17.50
C ALA A 258 4.46 44.45 -16.74
N GLU A 259 4.06 45.51 -16.04
CA GLU A 259 2.81 46.27 -16.20
C GLU A 259 1.43 45.57 -16.12
N SER A 260 0.74 45.90 -15.03
CA SER A 260 -0.67 46.28 -14.89
C SER A 260 -1.76 45.53 -15.70
N GLU A 261 -2.71 44.92 -14.98
CA GLU A 261 -4.11 45.35 -15.04
C GLU A 261 -4.94 44.84 -13.84
N ASN A 262 -5.88 45.68 -13.40
CA ASN A 262 -6.81 45.45 -12.29
C ASN A 262 -7.76 44.28 -12.53
N ALA A 263 -7.91 43.39 -11.55
CA ALA A 263 -9.13 42.59 -11.40
C ALA A 263 -9.47 42.40 -9.91
N THR A 264 -10.34 43.26 -9.42
CA THR A 264 -11.09 43.07 -8.16
C THR A 264 -11.95 41.81 -8.30
N ILE A 265 -11.71 40.78 -7.47
CA ILE A 265 -12.67 39.69 -7.26
C ILE A 265 -13.06 39.66 -5.79
N GLN A 266 -14.32 40.00 -5.57
CA GLN A 266 -15.03 39.97 -4.31
C GLN A 266 -15.37 38.51 -3.96
N MET A 267 -14.89 38.02 -2.82
CA MET A 267 -15.28 36.71 -2.29
C MET A 267 -16.66 36.79 -1.63
N PRO A 268 -17.61 35.87 -1.94
CA PRO A 268 -18.82 35.73 -1.15
C PRO A 268 -18.52 35.03 0.18
N ALA A 269 -18.99 35.63 1.28
CA ALA A 269 -19.02 35.00 2.59
C ALA A 269 -19.92 33.76 2.55
N THR A 270 -19.41 32.61 2.96
CA THR A 270 -20.22 31.40 3.13
C THR A 270 -20.50 31.22 4.62
N GLU A 271 -21.78 31.28 4.97
CA GLU A 271 -22.34 31.00 6.29
C GLU A 271 -22.05 29.55 6.72
N ILE A 272 -21.65 29.39 7.98
CA ILE A 272 -21.55 28.09 8.64
C ILE A 272 -22.91 27.81 9.30
N THR A 273 -23.68 26.88 8.73
CA THR A 273 -24.90 26.35 9.35
C THR A 273 -24.54 25.12 10.17
N THR A 274 -24.59 25.22 11.50
CA THR A 274 -24.52 24.07 12.41
C THR A 274 -25.86 23.34 12.40
N VAL A 275 -25.82 22.02 12.15
CA VAL A 275 -26.98 21.13 12.30
C VAL A 275 -26.76 20.30 13.56
N ASP A 276 -27.63 20.48 14.56
CA ASP A 276 -27.67 19.67 15.77
C ASP A 276 -28.25 18.28 15.46
N ILE A 277 -27.50 17.23 15.84
CA ILE A 277 -27.95 15.83 15.74
C ILE A 277 -28.54 15.42 17.10
N PRO A 278 -29.81 14.98 17.17
CA PRO A 278 -30.39 14.49 18.42
C PRO A 278 -29.80 13.15 18.85
N ALA A 279 -29.65 12.98 20.16
CA ALA A 279 -29.12 11.78 20.81
C ALA A 279 -30.01 10.55 20.54
N ALA A 280 -29.40 9.44 20.15
CA ALA A 280 -30.09 8.16 19.96
C ALA A 280 -30.41 7.50 21.31
N GLU A 281 -31.68 7.16 21.52
CA GLU A 281 -32.15 6.34 22.63
C GLU A 281 -31.59 4.91 22.54
N ILE A 282 -30.87 4.48 23.58
CA ILE A 282 -30.43 3.10 23.76
C ILE A 282 -31.60 2.31 24.32
N THR A 283 -32.27 1.53 23.48
CA THR A 283 -33.22 0.50 23.93
C THR A 283 -32.46 -0.79 24.24
N THR A 284 -32.45 -1.18 25.51
CA THR A 284 -31.94 -2.48 25.94
C THR A 284 -33.02 -3.54 25.70
N HIS A 285 -32.72 -4.55 24.89
CA HIS A 285 -33.54 -5.75 24.77
C HIS A 285 -32.83 -6.91 25.47
N ASN A 286 -33.48 -7.40 26.53
CA ASN A 286 -33.10 -8.57 27.28
C ASN A 286 -33.72 -9.81 26.62
N SER A 287 -32.88 -10.72 26.14
CA SER A 287 -33.22 -12.12 25.85
C SER A 287 -32.01 -12.93 26.33
N GLY A 288 -32.03 -13.71 27.41
CA GLY A 288 -33.13 -14.54 27.90
C GLY A 288 -33.09 -15.88 27.16
N ASN A 289 -32.27 -16.80 27.68
CA ASN A 289 -32.25 -18.26 27.50
C ASN A 289 -32.56 -18.88 26.13
N GLU A 290 -31.63 -19.69 25.61
CA GLU A 290 -31.91 -21.06 25.11
C GLU A 290 -30.57 -21.85 24.89
N PRO A 291 -30.59 -23.20 24.76
CA PRO A 291 -29.68 -24.08 25.49
C PRO A 291 -28.60 -24.76 24.64
N ASP A 292 -27.66 -25.40 25.33
CA ASP A 292 -26.59 -26.25 24.79
C ASP A 292 -27.10 -27.37 23.87
N ILE A 293 -26.48 -27.48 22.69
CA ILE A 293 -26.22 -28.73 21.95
C ILE A 293 -24.83 -28.62 21.31
#